data_AF-A0A2V5XQX6-F1
#
_entry.id   AF-A0A2V5XQX6-F1
#
_cell.length_a   1.000
_cell.length_b   1.000
_cell.length_c   1.000
_cell.angle_alpha   90.00
_cell.angle_beta   90.00
_cell.angle_gamma   90.00
#
_symmetry.space_group_name_H-M   'P 1'
#
loop_
_entity.id
_entity.type
_entity.pdbx_description
1 polymer ?
#
loop_
_entity_poly.entity_id
_entity_poly.type
_entity_poly.pdbx_seq_one_letter_code
_entity_poly.pdbx_strand_id
1 'polypeptide(L)'
;RNRAGIRQSPRTIWATDCRFPIGAAKTCLDAARDHQGATVGIASHAHDRGWLRANCADFAGQTQQRVGSARSAQISLAKRNNVWMALRCARKARDILGAAGITDRYSVIRHLMNLESVSTYEGTHDIHTLIVGRDITGISAFGG
;
A
#
# COMPACT_ATOMS: atom_id res chain seq x y z
N ARG A 1 24.17 4.01 -12.14
CA ARG A 1 23.40 4.36 -13.37
C ARG A 1 23.06 3.06 -14.06
N ASN A 2 21.78 2.70 -14.23
CA ASN A 2 21.37 1.56 -15.07
C ASN A 2 20.85 2.06 -16.43
N ARG A 3 20.89 1.16 -17.42
CA ARG A 3 20.85 1.37 -18.90
C ARG A 3 19.76 2.29 -19.49
N ALA A 4 18.84 2.85 -18.71
CA ALA A 4 17.75 3.70 -19.17
C ALA A 4 17.98 5.22 -19.02
N GLY A 5 19.17 5.69 -18.64
CA GLY A 5 19.48 7.13 -18.59
C GLY A 5 18.73 7.97 -17.55
N ILE A 6 17.76 7.40 -16.82
CA ILE A 6 17.07 8.08 -15.73
C ILE A 6 18.05 8.22 -14.56
N ARG A 7 18.39 9.47 -14.22
CA ARG A 7 19.08 9.81 -12.98
C ARG A 7 18.09 9.54 -11.84
N GLN A 8 17.99 8.28 -11.39
CA GLN A 8 17.20 7.93 -10.23
C GLN A 8 17.85 8.58 -9.01
N SER A 9 17.46 9.83 -8.74
CA SER A 9 17.81 10.48 -7.48
C SER A 9 17.13 9.68 -6.36
N PRO A 10 17.77 9.50 -5.20
CA PRO A 10 17.12 8.85 -4.07
C PRO A 10 15.73 9.45 -3.83
N ARG A 11 15.59 10.78 -3.90
CA ARG A 11 14.34 11.52 -3.64
C ARG A 11 13.15 11.18 -4.55
N THR A 12 13.38 10.72 -5.79
CA THR A 12 12.29 10.41 -6.73
C THR A 12 11.81 8.96 -6.64
N ILE A 13 12.66 8.03 -6.19
CA ILE A 13 12.27 6.63 -5.95
C ILE A 13 11.24 6.60 -4.81
N TRP A 14 11.60 7.11 -3.64
CA TRP A 14 10.75 7.07 -2.43
C TRP A 14 9.37 7.73 -2.59
N ALA A 15 9.27 8.81 -3.38
CA ALA A 15 8.01 9.49 -3.62
C ALA A 15 7.04 8.63 -4.45
N THR A 16 7.58 7.83 -5.37
CA THR A 16 6.81 6.96 -6.25
C THR A 16 6.41 5.69 -5.50
N ASP A 17 7.30 5.14 -4.68
CA ASP A 17 7.04 3.92 -3.90
C ASP A 17 6.02 4.14 -2.79
N CYS A 18 5.89 5.36 -2.26
CA CYS A 18 4.84 5.68 -1.30
C CYS A 18 3.46 5.84 -1.96
N ARG A 19 3.41 6.26 -3.23
CA ARG A 19 2.16 6.53 -3.97
C ARG A 19 1.62 5.30 -4.70
N PHE A 20 2.51 4.44 -5.21
CA PHE A 20 2.12 3.24 -5.94
C PHE A 20 1.16 2.31 -5.16
N PRO A 21 1.41 2.00 -3.86
CA PRO A 21 0.53 1.13 -3.09
C PRO A 21 -0.89 1.66 -2.95
N ILE A 22 -1.03 3.00 -2.86
CA ILE A 22 -2.31 3.68 -2.73
C ILE A 22 -3.11 3.55 -4.04
N GLY A 23 -2.45 3.75 -5.17
CA GLY A 23 -3.06 3.57 -6.48
C GLY A 23 -3.54 2.13 -6.68
N ALA A 24 -2.69 1.15 -6.36
CA ALA A 24 -3.04 -0.26 -6.42
C ALA A 24 -4.23 -0.62 -5.51
N ALA A 25 -4.23 -0.11 -4.27
CA ALA A 25 -5.33 -0.33 -3.33
C ALA A 25 -6.65 0.29 -3.81
N LYS A 26 -6.60 1.49 -4.42
CA LYS A 26 -7.76 2.15 -5.02
C LYS A 26 -8.35 1.32 -6.17
N THR A 27 -7.51 0.83 -7.08
CA THR A 27 -7.97 -0.05 -8.17
C THR A 27 -8.62 -1.33 -7.63
N CYS A 28 -8.10 -1.90 -6.54
CA CYS A 28 -8.72 -3.07 -5.89
C CYS A 28 -10.08 -2.74 -5.28
N LEU A 29 -10.23 -1.56 -4.67
CA LEU A 29 -11.49 -1.08 -4.12
C LEU A 29 -12.53 -0.84 -5.21
N ASP A 30 -12.14 -0.20 -6.31
CA ASP A 30 -13.04 0.10 -7.42
C ASP A 30 -13.50 -1.22 -8.09
N ALA A 31 -12.60 -2.18 -8.28
CA ALA A 31 -12.96 -3.53 -8.73
C ALA A 31 -13.97 -4.23 -7.79
N ALA A 32 -13.78 -4.12 -6.48
CA ALA A 32 -14.72 -4.69 -5.50
C ALA A 32 -16.10 -4.00 -5.54
N ARG A 33 -16.16 -2.70 -5.85
CA ARG A 33 -17.42 -1.97 -6.03
C ARG A 33 -18.13 -2.37 -7.32
N ASP A 34 -17.41 -2.46 -8.42
CA ASP A 34 -17.96 -2.82 -9.73
C ASP A 34 -18.57 -4.23 -9.70
N HIS A 35 -17.89 -5.18 -9.05
CA HIS A 35 -18.42 -6.54 -8.89
C HIS A 35 -19.69 -6.58 -8.04
N GLN A 36 -19.82 -5.70 -7.05
CA GLN A 36 -21.01 -5.60 -6.20
C GLN A 36 -22.21 -4.99 -6.93
N GLY A 37 -22.00 -3.99 -7.79
CA GLY A 37 -23.05 -3.45 -8.65
C GLY A 37 -23.67 -4.52 -9.56
N ALA A 38 -22.86 -5.52 -9.95
CA ALA A 38 -23.31 -6.67 -10.74
C ALA A 38 -23.93 -7.81 -9.90
N THR A 39 -23.69 -7.87 -8.59
CA THR A 39 -24.03 -9.04 -7.74
C THR A 39 -24.87 -8.65 -6.52
N VAL A 40 -25.78 -7.68 -6.67
CA VAL A 40 -26.68 -7.20 -5.61
C VAL A 40 -27.33 -8.38 -4.88
N GLY A 41 -26.91 -8.66 -3.63
CA GLY A 41 -27.54 -9.72 -2.83
C GLY A 41 -26.79 -10.27 -1.61
N ILE A 42 -25.46 -10.18 -1.50
CA ILE A 42 -24.72 -10.81 -0.38
C ILE A 42 -24.45 -9.83 0.77
N ALA A 43 -25.36 -9.84 1.76
CA ALA A 43 -25.30 -9.06 3.00
C ALA A 43 -24.08 -9.38 3.89
N SER A 44 -23.46 -10.55 3.73
CA SER A 44 -22.40 -11.09 4.60
C SER A 44 -21.08 -10.30 4.61
N HIS A 45 -20.85 -9.39 3.66
CA HIS A 45 -19.62 -8.56 3.63
C HIS A 45 -19.85 -7.09 4.03
N ALA A 46 -21.01 -6.72 4.59
CA ALA A 46 -21.36 -5.32 4.93
C ALA A 46 -20.34 -4.62 5.84
N HIS A 47 -19.89 -5.32 6.87
CA HIS A 47 -18.91 -4.82 7.82
C HIS A 47 -17.54 -4.61 7.15
N ASP A 48 -17.09 -5.56 6.33
CA ASP A 48 -15.84 -5.44 5.59
C ASP A 48 -15.88 -4.35 4.52
N ARG A 49 -17.06 -4.06 3.95
CA ARG A 49 -17.29 -2.93 3.02
C ARG A 49 -17.12 -1.57 3.71
N GLY A 50 -17.70 -1.42 4.90
CA GLY A 50 -17.53 -0.21 5.71
C GLY A 50 -16.06 0.03 6.07
N TRP A 51 -15.38 -1.06 6.45
CA TRP A 51 -13.95 -1.04 6.73
C TRP A 51 -13.12 -0.64 5.51
N LEU A 52 -13.37 -1.24 4.34
CA LEU A 52 -12.63 -0.96 3.10
C LEU A 52 -12.84 0.50 2.66
N ARG A 53 -14.08 1.01 2.77
CA ARG A 53 -14.41 2.38 2.40
C ARG A 53 -13.77 3.40 3.34
N ALA A 54 -13.83 3.19 4.65
CA ALA A 54 -13.20 4.08 5.63
C ALA A 54 -11.67 4.08 5.47
N ASN A 55 -11.07 2.89 5.49
CA ASN A 55 -9.62 2.78 5.50
C ASN A 55 -8.99 3.14 4.16
N CYS A 56 -9.52 2.71 3.01
CA CYS A 56 -8.87 3.02 1.73
C CYS A 56 -9.14 4.49 1.27
N ALA A 57 -10.17 5.18 1.79
CA ALA A 57 -10.41 6.62 1.52
C ALA A 57 -9.51 7.53 2.37
N ASP A 58 -9.28 7.17 3.65
CA ASP A 58 -8.41 7.93 4.55
C ASP A 58 -6.93 7.86 4.14
N PHE A 59 -6.53 6.81 3.39
CA PHE A 59 -5.15 6.62 2.93
C PHE A 59 -4.70 7.59 1.84
N ALA A 60 -5.62 8.12 1.03
CA ALA A 60 -5.26 9.08 -0.01
C ALA A 60 -4.87 10.46 0.57
N GLY A 61 -5.31 10.78 1.80
CA GLY A 61 -5.08 12.08 2.43
C GLY A 61 -3.74 12.21 3.15
N GLN A 62 -3.18 11.12 3.69
CA GLN A 62 -2.03 11.19 4.62
C GLN A 62 -0.65 11.21 3.93
N THR A 63 -0.59 11.07 2.61
CA THR A 63 0.65 10.74 1.89
C THR A 63 1.20 11.89 1.05
N GLN A 64 0.56 13.06 1.11
CA GLN A 64 0.99 14.27 0.41
C GLN A 64 2.00 15.08 1.24
N GLN A 65 2.92 14.43 1.96
CA GLN A 65 4.05 15.15 2.53
C GLN A 65 4.93 15.65 1.38
N ARG A 66 5.00 16.98 1.20
CA ARG A 66 5.88 17.60 0.21
C ARG A 66 7.30 17.11 0.45
N VAL A 67 7.90 16.48 -0.56
CA VAL A 67 9.23 15.83 -0.57
C VAL A 67 10.39 16.84 -0.37
N GLY A 68 10.12 18.03 0.17
CA GLY A 68 11.10 19.08 0.44
C GLY A 68 11.54 19.21 1.90
N SER A 69 10.73 18.79 2.88
CA SER A 69 11.01 19.03 4.32
C SER A 69 10.78 17.83 5.25
N ALA A 70 10.39 16.67 4.73
CA ALA A 70 10.12 15.50 5.59
C ALA A 70 11.43 14.85 6.06
N ARG A 71 11.51 14.51 7.35
CA ARG A 71 12.63 13.73 7.90
C ARG A 71 12.60 12.32 7.30
N SER A 72 13.78 11.71 7.16
CA SER A 72 13.91 10.34 6.62
C SER A 72 13.03 9.31 7.37
N ALA A 73 12.92 9.45 8.69
CA ALA A 73 12.04 8.63 9.52
C ALA A 73 10.55 8.82 9.23
N GLN A 74 10.12 10.06 8.95
CA GLN A 74 8.72 10.34 8.60
C GLN A 74 8.34 9.72 7.25
N ILE A 75 9.26 9.73 6.29
CA ILE A 75 9.08 9.09 4.98
C ILE A 75 8.99 7.56 5.15
N SER A 76 9.88 6.99 5.96
CA SER A 76 9.91 5.55 6.27
C SER A 76 8.60 5.09 6.94
N LEU A 77 8.09 5.90 7.88
CA LEU A 77 6.80 5.66 8.54
C LEU A 77 5.64 5.70 7.53
N ALA A 78 5.58 6.73 6.68
CA ALA A 78 4.54 6.88 5.68
C ALA A 78 4.54 5.70 4.70
N LYS A 79 5.71 5.31 4.19
CA LYS A 79 5.86 4.16 3.29
C LYS A 79 5.36 2.87 3.91
N ARG A 80 5.84 2.58 5.13
CA ARG A 80 5.46 1.38 5.89
C ARG A 80 3.94 1.29 6.09
N ASN A 81 3.31 2.39 6.50
CA ASN A 81 1.87 2.45 6.73
C ASN A 81 1.08 2.24 5.43
N ASN A 82 1.51 2.89 4.34
CA ASN A 82 0.87 2.78 3.03
C ASN A 82 0.89 1.37 2.47
N VAL A 83 2.05 0.71 2.50
CA VAL A 83 2.18 -0.65 2.00
C VAL A 83 1.36 -1.61 2.84
N TRP A 84 1.43 -1.50 4.17
CA TRP A 84 0.67 -2.37 5.08
C TRP A 84 -0.84 -2.28 4.84
N MET A 85 -1.37 -1.06 4.70
CA MET A 85 -2.81 -0.86 4.49
C MET A 85 -3.26 -1.18 3.08
N ALA A 86 -2.43 -0.90 2.06
CA ALA A 86 -2.70 -1.33 0.69
C ALA A 86 -2.82 -2.85 0.61
N LEU A 87 -1.93 -3.59 1.28
CA LEU A 87 -1.96 -5.05 1.34
C LEU A 87 -3.24 -5.57 1.99
N ARG A 88 -3.66 -4.96 3.11
CA ARG A 88 -4.93 -5.31 3.77
C ARG A 88 -6.15 -5.00 2.90
N CYS A 89 -6.18 -3.84 2.25
CA CYS A 89 -7.23 -3.46 1.30
C CYS A 89 -7.30 -4.47 0.14
N ALA A 90 -6.17 -4.84 -0.46
CA ALA A 90 -6.10 -5.80 -1.56
C ALA A 90 -6.55 -7.21 -1.15
N ARG A 91 -6.16 -7.69 0.04
CA ARG A 91 -6.61 -8.99 0.57
C ARG A 91 -8.12 -9.01 0.79
N LYS A 92 -8.68 -7.98 1.43
CA LYS A 92 -10.14 -7.90 1.61
C LYS A 92 -10.90 -7.76 0.28
N ALA A 93 -10.39 -6.97 -0.66
CA ALA A 93 -11.00 -6.87 -1.99
C ALA A 93 -11.01 -8.22 -2.70
N ARG A 94 -9.93 -9.00 -2.56
CA ARG A 94 -9.84 -10.37 -3.08
C ARG A 94 -10.88 -11.28 -2.43
N ASP A 95 -11.07 -11.21 -1.12
CA ASP A 95 -12.08 -12.01 -0.40
C ASP A 95 -13.51 -11.68 -0.86
N ILE A 96 -13.82 -10.38 -1.00
CA ILE A 96 -15.11 -9.90 -1.50
C ILE A 96 -15.41 -10.40 -2.92
N LEU A 97 -14.38 -10.50 -3.77
CA LEU A 97 -14.51 -10.92 -5.16
C LEU A 97 -14.64 -12.45 -5.33
N GLY A 98 -14.41 -13.26 -4.29
CA GLY A 98 -14.63 -14.72 -4.36
C GLY A 98 -13.90 -15.41 -5.52
N ALA A 99 -14.61 -16.09 -6.43
CA ALA A 99 -13.98 -16.68 -7.61
C ALA A 99 -13.59 -15.63 -8.68
N ALA A 100 -14.35 -14.54 -8.79
CA ALA A 100 -14.12 -13.49 -9.78
C ALA A 100 -12.78 -12.76 -9.59
N GLY A 101 -12.24 -12.76 -8.37
CA GLY A 101 -10.96 -12.12 -8.06
C GLY A 101 -9.71 -12.90 -8.50
N ILE A 102 -9.84 -14.14 -8.99
CA ILE A 102 -8.74 -14.90 -9.64
C ILE A 102 -8.74 -14.68 -11.15
N THR A 103 -9.91 -14.39 -11.71
CA THR A 103 -10.08 -14.23 -13.16
C THR A 103 -9.44 -12.92 -13.65
N ASP A 104 -9.09 -12.86 -14.94
CA ASP A 104 -8.50 -11.66 -15.54
C ASP A 104 -9.48 -10.48 -15.69
N ARG A 105 -10.75 -10.65 -15.27
CA ARG A 105 -11.76 -9.58 -15.28
C ARG A 105 -11.40 -8.45 -14.32
N TYR A 106 -10.78 -8.78 -13.19
CA TYR A 106 -10.36 -7.81 -12.20
C TYR A 106 -8.88 -8.04 -11.87
N SER A 107 -8.06 -7.00 -12.02
CA SER A 107 -6.61 -7.05 -11.79
C SER A 107 -6.19 -7.18 -10.31
N VAL A 108 -7.11 -7.56 -9.41
CA VAL A 108 -6.89 -7.54 -7.95
C VAL A 108 -5.79 -8.50 -7.53
N ILE A 109 -5.75 -9.72 -8.07
CA ILE A 109 -4.69 -10.69 -7.71
C ILE A 109 -3.31 -10.23 -8.16
N ARG A 110 -3.21 -9.56 -9.33
CA ARG A 110 -1.97 -8.98 -9.84
C ARG A 110 -1.48 -7.86 -8.94
N HIS A 111 -2.38 -6.97 -8.52
CA HIS A 111 -2.04 -5.90 -7.57
C HIS A 111 -1.64 -6.46 -6.21
N LEU A 112 -2.32 -7.49 -5.71
CA LEU A 112 -1.94 -8.16 -4.47
C LEU A 112 -0.52 -8.73 -4.54
N MET A 113 -0.19 -9.50 -5.59
CA MET A 113 1.15 -10.07 -5.77
C MET A 113 2.24 -8.99 -5.89
N ASN A 114 1.95 -7.91 -6.63
CA ASN A 114 2.87 -6.78 -6.72
C ASN A 114 3.09 -6.09 -5.36
N LEU A 115 2.04 -5.95 -4.54
CA LEU A 115 2.12 -5.35 -3.21
C LEU A 115 2.93 -6.20 -2.23
N GLU A 116 2.81 -7.54 -2.30
CA GLU A 116 3.68 -8.45 -1.52
C GLU A 116 5.15 -8.21 -1.84
N SER A 117 5.49 -8.05 -3.13
CA SER A 117 6.86 -7.75 -3.55
C SER A 117 7.34 -6.37 -3.09
N VAL A 118 6.46 -5.35 -3.12
CA VAL A 118 6.79 -4.00 -2.64
C VAL A 118 7.06 -3.98 -1.13
N SER A 119 6.43 -4.89 -0.39
CA SER A 119 6.67 -5.03 1.06
C SER A 119 8.06 -5.56 1.42
N THR A 120 8.78 -6.18 0.48
CA THR A 120 10.07 -6.83 0.77
C THR A 120 11.28 -6.13 0.13
N TYR A 121 11.15 -5.50 -1.04
CA TYR A 121 12.34 -5.07 -1.80
C TYR A 121 12.97 -3.73 -1.38
N GLU A 122 12.23 -2.84 -0.70
CA GLU A 122 12.73 -1.49 -0.33
C GLU A 122 12.69 -1.23 1.18
N GLY A 123 13.13 -2.23 1.92
CA GLY A 123 13.09 -2.27 3.38
C GLY A 123 11.82 -2.95 3.87
N THR A 124 12.00 -4.07 4.58
CA THR A 124 10.93 -4.80 5.24
C THR A 124 10.19 -3.90 6.24
N HIS A 125 8.96 -4.26 6.56
CA HIS A 125 8.17 -3.61 7.61
C HIS A 125 8.97 -3.41 8.91
N ASP A 126 9.82 -4.38 9.27
CA ASP A 126 10.66 -4.34 10.47
C ASP A 126 11.79 -3.32 10.35
N ILE A 127 12.47 -3.24 9.20
CA ILE A 127 13.53 -2.25 8.96
C ILE A 127 13.01 -0.83 9.11
N HIS A 128 11.84 -0.52 8.52
CA HIS A 128 11.20 0.79 8.69
C HIS A 128 10.82 1.06 10.15
N THR A 129 10.44 0.02 10.90
CA THR A 129 10.15 0.12 12.34
C THR A 129 11.42 0.47 13.12
N LEU A 130 12.57 -0.14 12.80
CA LEU A 130 13.85 0.17 13.43
C LEU A 130 14.36 1.58 13.09
N ILE A 131 14.15 2.07 11.87
CA ILE A 131 14.48 3.45 11.46
C ILE A 131 13.67 4.44 12.31
N VAL A 132 12.38 4.22 12.45
CA VAL A 132 11.49 5.06 13.25
C VAL A 132 11.83 4.96 14.74
N GLY A 133 12.10 3.76 15.24
CA GLY A 133 12.52 3.53 16.62
C GLY A 133 13.80 4.28 16.97
N ARG A 134 14.78 4.30 16.07
CA ARG A 134 16.02 5.08 16.24
C ARG A 134 15.78 6.59 16.24
N ASP A 135 14.86 7.09 15.43
CA ASP A 135 14.52 8.53 15.40
C ASP A 135 13.82 8.99 16.69
N ILE A 136 13.00 8.13 17.29
CA ILE A 136 12.27 8.43 18.54
C ILE A 136 13.19 8.28 19.77
N THR A 137 13.93 7.17 19.84
CA THR A 137 14.68 6.78 21.04
C THR A 137 16.15 7.23 21.01
N GLY A 138 16.70 7.56 19.83
CA GLY A 138 18.12 7.82 19.64
C GLY A 138 19.00 6.56 19.63
N ILE A 139 18.45 5.39 19.97
CA ILE A 139 19.19 4.13 20.08
C ILE A 139 19.02 3.33 18.78
N SER A 140 20.13 2.89 18.20
CA SER A 140 20.12 2.04 17.01
C SER A 140 19.91 0.58 17.39
N ALA A 141 18.85 -0.04 16.85
CA ALA A 141 18.52 -1.46 17.08
C ALA A 141 18.73 -2.34 15.82
N PHE A 142 19.49 -1.85 14.84
CA PHE A 142 19.95 -2.66 13.71
C PHE A 142 21.04 -3.61 14.20
N GLY A 143 20.68 -4.80 14.68
CA GLY A 143 21.61 -5.89 15.00
C GLY A 143 22.84 -5.48 15.81
N GLY A 144 22.71 -5.50 17.14
CA GLY A 144 23.86 -5.62 18.04
C GLY A 144 24.36 -7.06 18.08
#